data_AF-A0A1D1XD82-F1
#
_entry.id   AF-A0A1D1XD82-F1
#
_cell.length_a   1.000
_cell.length_b   1.000
_cell.length_c   1.000
_cell.angle_alpha   90.00
_cell.angle_beta   90.00
_cell.angle_gamma   90.00
#
_symmetry.space_group_name_H-M   'P 1'
#
loop_
_entity.id
_entity.type
_entity.pdbx_description
1 polymer ?
#
loop_
_entity_poly.entity_id
_entity_poly.type
_entity_poly.pdbx_seq_one_letter_code
_entity_poly.pdbx_strand_id
1 'polypeptide(L)'
;HLPGVEEEESPEVYQFPSNPPVSILGSPQGLLFLREGLVFLCLISQVLPGNIPLPAWGRKMRMEQLEGKVSPVLAIECVAGSSKAEEWNCDMLQTGDIVEEIAIGGTPAARAPFKSGRSGVQKALHAAFKRRETSITVRVRRGVELHACIVPYETAGRKQYVLRSIHDPNYAVAFIDRMESECVQLQGSRSSRVACALSKAQLQDGYVSYPWEKKMMESLPIHNSSSFLSLLILPKAADPSGSRYNSLEDTLARANAWLNSSQAAGVPIVFMNVQSEALLTKISGETASSTVNAGSLSDLSNLANASLYGFEDYHGVDIGVVRAVRLWYTPVSGEYPVEIKLQEGDSRLGFAVSRTEEGFIYVSSVTDDNDNGVPSVRSGLTELYKQATRASKLLVISRVSNEKVLPWMVSPSGAIRCFDTVSLSQKLSLHRHALQPIQLHVLLWDQRMTSPRGGARRNLALPVAEAPAPPPDPPVVERGDLAPPVELVRNLSLSRALARDTAGEVSFRFHDFSVSNNWV
;
A
#
# COMPACT_ATOMS: atom_id res chain seq x y z
N HIS A 1 -91.21 16.05 -0.61
CA HIS A 1 -90.55 17.36 -0.43
C HIS A 1 -89.39 17.46 -1.43
N LEU A 2 -89.55 18.32 -2.43
CA LEU A 2 -88.47 18.96 -3.22
C LEU A 2 -87.90 20.16 -2.43
N PRO A 3 -86.92 20.95 -2.92
CA PRO A 3 -85.95 20.81 -4.05
C PRO A 3 -84.49 21.07 -3.55
N GLY A 4 -83.37 21.09 -4.29
CA GLY A 4 -82.94 21.57 -5.63
C GLY A 4 -81.47 22.07 -5.44
N VAL A 5 -80.55 22.28 -6.39
CA VAL A 5 -80.52 22.69 -7.82
C VAL A 5 -79.05 22.40 -8.28
N GLU A 6 -78.75 21.57 -9.28
CA GLU A 6 -78.38 21.87 -10.70
C GLU A 6 -77.56 23.18 -10.91
N GLU A 7 -76.45 23.20 -11.67
CA GLU A 7 -76.43 23.31 -13.13
C GLU A 7 -75.11 22.82 -13.78
N GLU A 8 -75.26 22.19 -14.95
CA GLU A 8 -74.27 21.96 -16.01
C GLU A 8 -73.91 23.27 -16.74
N GLU A 9 -72.73 23.34 -17.38
CA GLU A 9 -72.62 23.44 -18.84
C GLU A 9 -71.14 23.39 -19.32
N SER A 10 -70.95 22.86 -20.52
CA SER A 10 -69.72 22.71 -21.31
C SER A 10 -70.06 23.21 -22.74
N PRO A 11 -69.25 23.02 -23.80
CA PRO A 11 -67.82 23.25 -24.08
C PRO A 11 -67.64 24.27 -25.25
N GLU A 12 -66.40 24.69 -25.58
CA GLU A 12 -66.13 25.20 -26.94
C GLU A 12 -64.69 24.92 -27.42
N VAL A 13 -64.63 24.53 -28.69
CA VAL A 13 -63.50 24.08 -29.51
C VAL A 13 -63.08 25.21 -30.44
N TYR A 14 -61.80 25.44 -30.71
CA TYR A 14 -61.33 25.89 -32.04
C TYR A 14 -59.86 25.53 -32.33
N GLN A 15 -59.60 25.29 -33.62
CA GLN A 15 -58.53 24.49 -34.23
C GLN A 15 -57.25 25.27 -34.64
N PHE A 16 -56.16 24.50 -34.84
CA PHE A 16 -54.91 24.75 -35.60
C PHE A 16 -55.15 25.16 -37.08
N PRO A 17 -54.21 25.81 -37.82
CA PRO A 17 -53.01 25.15 -38.43
C PRO A 17 -51.75 26.06 -38.57
N SER A 18 -50.49 25.58 -38.66
CA SER A 18 -49.88 25.05 -39.89
C SER A 18 -48.36 24.79 -39.70
N ASN A 19 -47.88 23.67 -40.24
CA ASN A 19 -46.47 23.24 -40.45
C ASN A 19 -46.17 23.36 -41.97
N PRO A 20 -44.99 22.98 -42.54
CA PRO A 20 -43.55 23.09 -42.21
C PRO A 20 -42.73 23.64 -43.44
N PRO A 21 -41.38 23.47 -43.60
CA PRO A 21 -40.68 22.21 -44.01
C PRO A 21 -39.38 21.89 -43.20
N VAL A 22 -39.08 20.64 -42.77
CA VAL A 22 -38.35 19.51 -43.45
C VAL A 22 -36.84 19.80 -43.64
N SER A 23 -35.89 19.33 -42.81
CA SER A 23 -35.24 17.99 -42.63
C SER A 23 -33.73 18.11 -42.99
N ILE A 24 -32.75 17.47 -42.32
CA ILE A 24 -32.30 16.08 -42.54
C ILE A 24 -31.05 15.78 -41.62
N LEU A 25 -30.92 14.52 -41.15
CA LEU A 25 -29.74 13.76 -40.62
C LEU A 25 -29.10 14.20 -39.27
N GLY A 26 -28.85 13.37 -38.27
CA GLY A 26 -29.02 11.93 -38.07
C GLY A 26 -28.35 11.46 -36.76
N SER A 27 -28.85 10.34 -36.22
CA SER A 27 -28.25 9.42 -35.24
C SER A 27 -28.40 9.67 -33.72
N PRO A 28 -28.89 8.65 -32.97
CA PRO A 28 -28.83 8.54 -31.51
C PRO A 28 -27.71 7.59 -31.05
N GLN A 29 -26.90 8.00 -30.08
CA GLN A 29 -25.98 7.14 -29.33
C GLN A 29 -25.83 7.76 -27.93
N GLY A 30 -25.84 7.08 -26.79
CA GLY A 30 -25.89 5.66 -26.47
C GLY A 30 -25.63 5.53 -24.97
N LEU A 31 -26.29 4.59 -24.31
CA LEU A 31 -25.89 4.05 -23.01
C LEU A 31 -24.40 3.66 -23.05
N LEU A 32 -23.65 3.98 -21.99
CA LEU A 32 -22.43 3.22 -21.67
C LEU A 32 -22.41 2.84 -20.18
N PHE A 33 -22.51 1.54 -20.04
CA PHE A 33 -22.36 0.65 -18.90
C PHE A 33 -21.39 1.08 -17.78
N LEU A 34 -21.85 0.83 -16.56
CA LEU A 34 -21.06 0.30 -15.45
C LEU A 34 -20.23 -0.90 -15.92
N ARG A 35 -18.94 -0.69 -16.14
CA ARG A 35 -17.93 -1.75 -16.07
C ARG A 35 -16.66 -1.14 -15.49
N GLU A 36 -16.19 -1.80 -14.44
CA GLU A 36 -14.91 -1.60 -13.75
C GLU A 36 -14.86 -0.43 -12.74
N GLY A 37 -14.70 -0.82 -11.48
CA GLY A 37 -14.62 0.07 -10.34
C GLY A 37 -13.25 0.74 -10.23
N LEU A 38 -13.32 2.06 -10.16
CA LEU A 38 -12.42 3.04 -9.55
C LEU A 38 -10.97 2.61 -9.22
N VAL A 39 -10.04 3.26 -9.93
CA VAL A 39 -8.87 3.88 -9.31
C VAL A 39 -9.15 5.39 -9.31
N PHE A 40 -9.24 6.00 -8.13
CA PHE A 40 -9.30 7.46 -7.98
C PHE A 40 -8.40 7.88 -6.82
N LEU A 41 -7.23 8.41 -7.15
CA LEU A 41 -6.45 9.33 -6.30
C LEU A 41 -5.41 10.08 -7.13
N CYS A 42 -5.27 11.37 -6.80
CA CYS A 42 -4.32 12.37 -7.30
C CYS A 42 -4.61 13.02 -8.66
N LEU A 43 -5.38 14.12 -8.61
CA LEU A 43 -5.31 15.20 -9.59
C LEU A 43 -5.50 16.56 -8.91
N ILE A 44 -4.50 16.99 -8.12
CA ILE A 44 -4.24 18.43 -7.90
C ILE A 44 -2.73 18.63 -7.80
N SER A 45 -2.08 18.87 -8.93
CA SER A 45 -1.01 19.86 -9.00
C SER A 45 -0.70 20.18 -10.46
N GLN A 46 -0.48 21.47 -10.74
CA GLN A 46 0.01 22.06 -11.98
C GLN A 46 -1.05 22.56 -13.00
N VAL A 47 -1.54 23.77 -12.76
CA VAL A 47 -1.76 24.77 -13.83
C VAL A 47 -1.19 26.13 -13.36
N LEU A 48 0.02 26.41 -13.86
CA LEU A 48 0.69 27.69 -14.20
C LEU A 48 0.81 28.89 -13.22
N PRO A 49 1.88 29.72 -13.39
CA PRO A 49 2.37 30.68 -12.40
C PRO A 49 1.78 32.08 -12.57
N GLY A 50 1.55 32.77 -11.46
CA GLY A 50 1.14 34.17 -11.43
C GLY A 50 1.79 34.93 -10.27
N ASN A 51 2.74 35.79 -10.60
CA ASN A 51 3.22 36.87 -9.73
C ASN A 51 2.08 37.85 -9.44
N ILE A 52 1.94 38.31 -8.19
CA ILE A 52 1.56 39.67 -7.73
C ILE A 52 1.58 39.67 -6.18
N PRO A 53 1.92 40.79 -5.51
CA PRO A 53 2.63 40.81 -4.24
C PRO A 53 1.70 40.94 -3.02
N LEU A 54 2.14 40.43 -1.86
CA LEU A 54 1.49 40.67 -0.58
C LEU A 54 2.14 41.83 0.19
N PRO A 55 1.34 42.62 0.93
CA PRO A 55 1.75 43.90 1.50
C PRO A 55 2.51 43.75 2.82
N ALA A 56 3.45 44.66 3.01
CA ALA A 56 4.19 44.84 4.25
C ALA A 56 3.27 45.29 5.39
N TRP A 57 3.10 44.44 6.40
CA TRP A 57 2.64 44.87 7.72
C TRP A 57 3.74 44.56 8.74
N GLY A 58 4.45 45.62 9.11
CA GLY A 58 5.46 45.60 10.15
C GLY A 58 4.83 45.38 11.53
N ARG A 59 5.44 44.48 12.29
CA ARG A 59 5.60 44.65 13.73
C ARG A 59 6.87 43.96 14.18
N LYS A 60 7.93 44.77 14.26
CA LYS A 60 9.24 44.45 14.81
C LYS A 60 9.07 44.21 16.31
N MET A 61 8.91 42.95 16.73
CA MET A 61 9.18 42.59 18.12
C MET A 61 10.70 42.63 18.32
N ARG A 62 11.13 43.66 19.04
CA ARG A 62 12.51 43.85 19.49
C ARG A 62 12.71 42.88 20.66
N MET A 63 13.21 41.67 20.38
CA MET A 63 13.85 40.87 21.42
C MET A 63 15.16 41.59 21.74
N GLU A 64 15.20 42.25 22.90
CA GLU A 64 16.45 42.67 23.51
C GLU A 64 17.18 41.42 23.98
N GLN A 65 17.96 40.85 23.06
CA GLN A 65 18.96 39.86 23.35
C GLN A 65 20.15 40.62 23.96
N LEU A 66 20.40 40.40 25.25
CA LEU A 66 21.68 40.71 25.89
C LEU A 66 22.77 39.84 25.26
N GLU A 67 23.18 40.18 24.03
CA GLU A 67 24.40 39.66 23.42
C GLU A 67 25.58 40.46 23.97
N GLY A 68 26.23 39.91 24.99
CA GLY A 68 27.67 40.14 25.11
C GLY A 68 28.29 39.73 23.78
N LYS A 69 28.84 40.71 23.05
CA LYS A 69 29.38 40.58 21.69
C LYS A 69 30.34 39.38 21.63
N VAL A 70 29.85 38.20 21.21
CA VAL A 70 30.67 36.98 21.12
C VAL A 70 31.58 37.16 19.92
N SER A 71 32.82 37.59 20.18
CA SER A 71 33.82 37.76 19.12
C SER A 71 34.26 36.38 18.60
N PRO A 72 34.42 36.21 17.27
CA PRO A 72 34.95 34.97 16.73
C PRO A 72 36.36 34.70 17.28
N VAL A 73 36.65 33.43 17.53
CA VAL A 73 37.98 32.95 17.92
C VAL A 73 38.77 32.57 16.68
N LEU A 74 40.10 32.70 16.78
CA LEU A 74 40.99 32.20 15.74
C LEU A 74 41.15 30.70 15.92
N ALA A 75 40.76 29.92 14.93
CA ALA A 75 40.82 28.46 14.94
C ALA A 75 41.72 27.92 13.83
N ILE A 76 42.17 26.69 14.00
CA ILE A 76 42.93 25.93 13.02
C ILE A 76 41.99 25.34 11.96
N GLU A 77 42.42 25.41 10.71
CA GLU A 77 41.83 24.74 9.56
C GLU A 77 42.93 23.88 8.89
N CYS A 78 42.79 22.56 8.91
CA CYS A 78 43.71 21.67 8.20
C CYS A 78 43.49 21.78 6.70
N VAL A 79 44.52 22.22 5.97
CA VAL A 79 44.49 22.46 4.51
C VAL A 79 45.09 21.30 3.72
N ALA A 80 46.08 20.62 4.30
CA ALA A 80 46.64 19.38 3.78
C ALA A 80 46.91 18.41 4.94
N GLY A 81 46.46 17.16 4.79
CA GLY A 81 46.60 16.11 5.81
C GLY A 81 48.05 15.60 5.94
N SER A 82 48.35 15.00 7.10
CA SER A 82 49.64 14.34 7.32
C SER A 82 49.76 13.07 6.47
N SER A 83 50.98 12.77 6.03
CA SER A 83 51.31 11.50 5.37
C SER A 83 51.35 10.31 6.33
N LYS A 84 51.35 10.57 7.64
CA LYS A 84 51.17 9.57 8.70
C LYS A 84 49.67 9.47 8.99
N ALA A 85 48.97 8.66 8.20
CA ALA A 85 47.52 8.55 8.16
C ALA A 85 46.92 7.83 9.38
N GLU A 86 47.10 8.39 10.58
CA GLU A 86 46.28 8.09 11.74
C GLU A 86 45.62 9.41 12.15
N GLU A 87 44.41 9.64 11.60
CA GLU A 87 43.77 10.95 11.48
C GLU A 87 43.43 11.67 12.80
N TRP A 88 43.83 11.14 13.96
CA TRP A 88 43.58 11.74 15.28
C TRP A 88 44.74 11.51 16.27
N ASN A 89 45.98 11.82 15.86
CA ASN A 89 47.09 11.89 16.81
C ASN A 89 46.88 13.04 17.81
N CYS A 90 46.94 12.75 19.11
CA CYS A 90 46.79 13.74 20.19
C CYS A 90 47.82 14.88 20.08
N ASP A 91 48.94 14.65 19.39
CA ASP A 91 50.09 15.54 19.35
C ASP A 91 50.13 16.48 18.13
N MET A 92 49.10 16.46 17.27
CA MET A 92 49.01 17.34 16.08
C MET A 92 47.80 18.28 16.17
N LEU A 93 47.89 19.46 15.57
CA LEU A 93 46.76 20.39 15.48
C LEU A 93 45.62 19.81 14.63
N GLN A 94 44.39 20.17 14.96
CA GLN A 94 43.19 19.66 14.28
C GLN A 94 42.27 20.79 13.85
N THR A 95 41.47 20.57 12.81
CA THR A 95 40.45 21.53 12.39
C THR A 95 39.48 21.79 13.54
N GLY A 96 39.32 23.05 13.92
CA GLY A 96 38.54 23.44 15.10
C GLY A 96 39.35 23.67 16.36
N ASP A 97 40.67 23.38 16.39
CA ASP A 97 41.52 23.75 17.52
C ASP A 97 41.63 25.27 17.65
N ILE A 98 41.33 25.81 18.83
CA ILE A 98 41.35 27.25 19.11
C ILE A 98 42.78 27.69 19.41
N VAL A 99 43.27 28.70 18.69
CA VAL A 99 44.62 29.23 18.80
C VAL A 99 44.73 30.17 20.00
N GLU A 100 45.73 29.94 20.85
CA GLU A 100 45.98 30.78 22.03
C GLU A 100 47.22 31.65 21.88
N GLU A 101 48.25 31.15 21.21
CA GLU A 101 49.54 31.83 21.14
C GLU A 101 50.24 31.57 19.80
N ILE A 102 50.83 32.63 19.25
CA ILE A 102 51.59 32.61 18.00
C ILE A 102 52.92 33.34 18.22
N ALA A 103 54.04 32.64 18.06
CA ALA A 103 55.38 33.24 18.09
C ALA A 103 56.03 33.11 16.72
N ILE A 104 56.46 34.22 16.11
CA ILE A 104 57.09 34.23 14.78
C ILE A 104 58.57 34.59 14.95
N GLY A 105 59.46 33.69 14.56
CA GLY A 105 60.90 33.83 14.76
C GLY A 105 61.25 34.10 16.23
N GLY A 106 62.14 35.07 16.47
CA GLY A 106 62.54 35.51 17.81
C GLY A 106 61.65 36.61 18.40
N THR A 107 60.49 36.90 17.82
CA THR A 107 59.60 37.95 18.32
C THR A 107 58.78 37.48 19.53
N PRO A 108 58.39 38.38 20.45
CA PRO A 108 57.52 38.03 21.57
C PRO A 108 56.21 37.40 21.07
N ALA A 109 55.78 36.33 21.74
CA ALA A 109 54.59 35.60 21.34
C ALA A 109 53.32 36.47 21.46
N ALA A 110 52.56 36.55 20.37
CA ALA A 110 51.25 37.18 20.34
C ALA A 110 50.23 36.22 20.95
N ARG A 111 49.42 36.70 21.89
CA ARG A 111 48.41 35.90 22.59
C ARG A 111 47.00 36.30 22.17
N ALA A 112 46.09 35.33 22.19
CA ALA A 112 44.67 35.58 22.02
C ALA A 112 44.15 36.53 23.12
N PRO A 113 43.16 37.39 22.82
CA PRO A 113 42.48 37.56 21.54
C PRO A 113 43.32 38.32 20.50
N PHE A 114 43.35 37.81 19.26
CA PHE A 114 44.14 38.41 18.18
C PHE A 114 43.42 39.62 17.58
N LYS A 115 44.11 40.77 17.57
CA LYS A 115 43.59 42.00 16.95
C LYS A 115 43.28 41.74 15.46
N SER A 116 42.05 41.99 15.05
CA SER A 116 41.54 41.79 13.69
C SER A 116 41.50 40.32 13.20
N GLY A 117 41.48 39.35 14.11
CA GLY A 117 41.25 37.92 13.80
C GLY A 117 42.21 37.37 12.74
N ARG A 118 41.70 36.51 11.85
CA ARG A 118 42.44 35.92 10.72
C ARG A 118 43.12 36.99 9.87
N SER A 119 42.44 38.11 9.61
CA SER A 119 42.98 39.17 8.75
C SER A 119 44.21 39.84 9.34
N GLY A 120 44.24 40.04 10.66
CA GLY A 120 45.39 40.60 11.38
C GLY A 120 46.57 39.63 11.37
N VAL A 121 46.31 38.35 11.65
CA VAL A 121 47.34 37.30 11.61
C VAL A 121 47.91 37.13 10.21
N GLN A 122 47.09 37.11 9.16
CA GLN A 122 47.57 37.04 7.78
C GLN A 122 48.49 38.20 7.40
N LYS A 123 48.21 39.43 7.88
CA LYS A 123 49.11 40.58 7.69
C LYS A 123 50.44 40.38 8.42
N ALA A 124 50.43 39.83 9.63
CA ALA A 124 51.65 39.52 10.39
C ALA A 124 52.50 38.44 9.69
N LEU A 125 51.85 37.37 9.20
CA LEU A 125 52.52 36.31 8.42
C LEU A 125 53.13 36.87 7.14
N HIS A 126 52.40 37.73 6.41
CA HIS A 126 52.91 38.39 5.20
C HIS A 126 54.14 39.25 5.49
N ALA A 127 54.10 40.05 6.56
CA ALA A 127 55.21 40.91 6.95
C ALA A 127 56.45 40.11 7.36
N ALA A 128 56.27 39.04 8.14
CA ALA A 128 57.36 38.16 8.55
C ALA A 128 57.97 37.41 7.37
N PHE A 129 57.15 36.89 6.46
CA PHE A 129 57.61 36.26 5.23
C PHE A 129 58.45 37.22 4.37
N LYS A 130 58.02 38.49 4.23
CA LYS A 130 58.80 39.53 3.53
C LYS A 130 60.14 39.83 4.20
N ARG A 131 60.23 39.74 5.52
CA ARG A 131 61.49 39.88 6.29
C ARG A 131 62.36 38.62 6.31
N ARG A 132 61.91 37.53 5.67
CA ARG A 132 62.54 36.19 5.68
C ARG A 132 62.56 35.53 7.07
N GLU A 133 61.70 35.98 7.99
CA GLU A 133 61.44 35.34 9.29
C GLU A 133 60.27 34.36 9.14
N THR A 134 60.55 33.14 8.68
CA THR A 134 59.48 32.18 8.33
C THR A 134 59.24 31.11 9.38
N SER A 135 60.09 30.99 10.42
CA SER A 135 59.86 30.07 11.54
C SER A 135 58.70 30.58 12.41
N ILE A 136 57.78 29.71 12.77
CA ILE A 136 56.61 30.04 13.59
C ILE A 136 56.25 28.89 14.51
N THR A 137 55.84 29.24 15.73
CA THR A 137 55.31 28.32 16.73
C THR A 137 53.87 28.73 17.05
N VAL A 138 52.97 27.75 17.05
CA VAL A 138 51.54 27.96 17.34
C VAL A 138 51.10 27.03 18.45
N ARG A 139 50.54 27.59 19.52
CA ARG A 139 49.97 26.83 20.64
C ARG A 139 48.46 26.98 20.64
N VAL A 140 47.76 25.85 20.73
CA VAL A 140 46.29 25.80 20.81
C VAL A 140 45.83 25.49 22.23
N ARG A 141 44.57 25.80 22.53
CA ARG A 141 43.94 25.62 23.84
C ARG A 141 43.97 24.18 24.34
N ARG A 142 44.04 23.20 23.43
CA ARG A 142 44.19 21.77 23.76
C ARG A 142 45.57 21.44 24.38
N GLY A 143 46.50 22.40 24.44
CA GLY A 143 47.85 22.19 24.96
C GLY A 143 48.84 21.65 23.92
N VAL A 144 48.43 21.57 22.65
CA VAL A 144 49.29 21.12 21.54
C VAL A 144 50.03 22.31 20.93
N GLU A 145 51.28 22.08 20.56
CA GLU A 145 52.17 23.06 19.96
C GLU A 145 52.65 22.58 18.59
N LEU A 146 52.59 23.47 17.60
CA LEU A 146 53.10 23.22 16.25
C LEU A 146 54.27 24.15 15.95
N HIS A 147 55.42 23.55 15.66
CA HIS A 147 56.51 24.22 14.98
C HIS A 147 56.34 24.09 13.46
N ALA A 148 56.34 25.22 12.77
CA ALA A 148 56.06 25.29 11.35
C ALA A 148 56.87 26.38 10.64
N CYS A 149 56.80 26.35 9.33
CA CYS A 149 57.30 27.38 8.44
C CYS A 149 56.13 28.09 7.75
N ILE A 150 56.20 29.41 7.63
CA ILE A 150 55.26 30.25 6.89
C ILE A 150 55.50 30.07 5.38
N VAL A 151 54.49 29.59 4.66
CA VAL A 151 54.57 29.32 3.21
C VAL A 151 53.43 30.02 2.48
N PRO A 152 53.68 30.66 1.31
CA PRO A 152 52.60 31.16 0.46
C PRO A 152 51.77 30.00 -0.11
N TYR A 153 50.46 30.16 -0.08
CA TYR A 153 49.48 29.21 -0.58
C TYR A 153 48.44 29.97 -1.43
N GLU A 154 48.27 29.54 -2.67
CA GLU A 154 47.33 30.16 -3.60
C GLU A 154 46.01 29.40 -3.57
N THR A 155 44.94 30.07 -3.16
CA THR A 155 43.59 29.52 -3.14
C THR A 155 42.67 30.46 -3.90
N ALA A 156 42.02 29.98 -4.96
CA ALA A 156 41.07 30.75 -5.77
C ALA A 156 41.58 32.14 -6.20
N GLY A 157 42.85 32.23 -6.61
CA GLY A 157 43.47 33.48 -7.09
C GLY A 157 43.85 34.50 -6.01
N ARG A 158 43.69 34.19 -4.71
CA ARG A 158 44.16 35.03 -3.60
C ARG A 158 45.39 34.41 -2.93
N LYS A 159 46.44 35.22 -2.72
CA LYS A 159 47.64 34.82 -1.99
C LYS A 159 47.35 34.82 -0.49
N GLN A 160 47.40 33.65 0.13
CA GLN A 160 47.30 33.47 1.58
C GLN A 160 48.57 32.83 2.12
N TYR A 161 48.84 33.00 3.42
CA TYR A 161 49.93 32.31 4.10
C TYR A 161 49.38 31.15 4.93
N VAL A 162 49.96 29.97 4.75
CA VAL A 162 49.67 28.76 5.53
C VAL A 162 50.92 28.34 6.29
N LEU A 163 50.73 27.49 7.29
CA LEU A 163 51.80 26.96 8.11
C LEU A 163 52.04 25.52 7.71
N ARG A 164 53.25 25.23 7.26
CA ARG A 164 53.68 23.86 6.94
C ARG A 164 54.54 23.34 8.07
N SER A 165 54.21 22.17 8.61
CA SER A 165 54.96 21.61 9.75
C SER A 165 56.42 21.35 9.39
N ILE A 166 57.33 21.58 10.35
CA ILE A 166 58.73 21.22 10.20
C ILE A 166 58.95 19.70 10.30
N HIS A 167 58.03 18.99 10.96
CA HIS A 167 58.13 17.55 11.22
C HIS A 167 57.37 16.71 10.18
N ASP A 168 56.47 17.33 9.42
CA ASP A 168 55.81 16.72 8.26
C ASP A 168 55.56 17.79 7.17
N PRO A 169 56.40 17.85 6.11
CA PRO A 169 56.23 18.82 5.04
C PRO A 169 54.90 18.71 4.28
N ASN A 170 54.20 17.58 4.36
CA ASN A 170 52.90 17.37 3.71
C ASN A 170 51.74 17.91 4.57
N TYR A 171 51.97 18.10 5.87
CA TYR A 171 50.96 18.61 6.78
C TYR A 171 50.97 20.15 6.80
N ALA A 172 49.84 20.75 6.41
CA ALA A 172 49.67 22.19 6.36
C ALA A 172 48.35 22.65 6.97
N VAL A 173 48.42 23.74 7.73
CA VAL A 173 47.28 24.36 8.41
C VAL A 173 47.14 25.84 8.08
N ALA A 174 45.92 26.33 8.12
CA ALA A 174 45.56 27.73 8.00
C ALA A 174 44.83 28.21 9.26
N PHE A 175 44.68 29.54 9.36
CA PHE A 175 43.88 30.18 10.39
C PHE A 175 42.52 30.58 9.83
N ILE A 176 41.46 30.39 10.61
CA ILE A 176 40.10 30.78 10.27
C ILE A 176 39.40 31.42 11.48
N ASP A 177 38.56 32.43 11.24
CA ASP A 177 37.71 32.99 12.29
C ASP A 177 36.45 32.12 12.40
N ARG A 178 36.19 31.54 13.58
CA ARG A 178 35.01 30.69 13.86
C ARG A 178 34.40 31.03 15.21
N MET A 179 33.17 30.60 15.42
CA MET A 179 32.55 30.65 16.75
C MET A 179 33.13 29.55 17.65
N GLU A 180 33.27 29.82 18.94
CA GLU A 180 33.76 28.84 19.90
C GLU A 180 32.86 27.58 19.95
N SER A 181 31.55 27.74 19.83
CA SER A 181 30.59 26.62 19.74
C SER A 181 30.82 25.72 18.53
N GLU A 182 31.20 26.28 17.37
CA GLU A 182 31.53 25.52 16.18
C GLU A 182 32.86 24.76 16.34
N CYS A 183 33.84 25.38 17.01
CA CYS A 183 35.12 24.75 17.33
C CYS A 183 34.90 23.49 18.18
N VAL A 184 34.06 23.59 19.22
CA VAL A 184 33.70 22.45 20.08
C VAL A 184 32.99 21.33 19.30
N GLN A 185 32.11 21.67 18.35
CA GLN A 185 31.45 20.67 17.50
C GLN A 185 32.45 19.95 16.57
N LEU A 186 33.39 20.69 15.99
CA LEU A 186 34.42 20.14 15.10
C LEU A 186 35.43 19.26 15.84
N GLN A 187 35.71 19.60 17.11
CA GLN A 187 36.53 18.80 18.01
C GLN A 187 35.80 17.54 18.54
N GLY A 188 34.55 17.30 18.16
CA GLY A 188 33.76 16.13 18.58
C GLY A 188 34.34 14.78 18.14
N SER A 189 34.20 13.75 18.98
CA SER A 189 34.76 12.40 18.74
C SER A 189 34.20 11.73 17.47
N ARG A 190 34.92 10.72 16.92
CA ARG A 190 34.44 9.90 15.77
C ARG A 190 33.02 9.36 15.99
N SER A 191 32.68 8.99 17.23
CA SER A 191 31.33 8.52 17.61
C SER A 191 30.27 9.61 17.39
N SER A 192 30.56 10.87 17.74
CA SER A 192 29.64 11.99 17.52
C SER A 192 29.39 12.27 16.03
N ARG A 193 30.39 12.06 15.16
CA ARG A 193 30.24 12.26 13.71
C ARG A 193 29.44 11.16 13.03
N VAL A 194 29.64 9.89 13.42
CA VAL A 194 28.82 8.77 12.94
C VAL A 194 27.38 8.91 13.42
N ALA A 195 27.16 9.31 14.68
CA ALA A 195 25.81 9.58 15.20
C ALA A 195 25.12 10.73 14.43
N CYS A 196 25.85 11.78 14.07
CA CYS A 196 25.33 12.89 13.27
C CYS A 196 25.08 12.51 11.81
N ALA A 197 25.89 11.64 11.21
CA ALA A 197 25.66 11.12 9.86
C ALA A 197 24.45 10.18 9.84
N LEU A 198 24.31 9.33 10.86
CA LEU A 198 23.16 8.44 11.02
C LEU A 198 21.86 9.22 11.24
N SER A 199 21.88 10.28 12.06
CA SER A 199 20.69 11.12 12.29
C SER A 199 20.25 11.90 11.05
N LYS A 200 21.13 12.05 10.06
CA LYS A 200 20.87 12.70 8.77
C LYS A 200 20.62 11.71 7.64
N ALA A 201 20.85 10.42 7.84
CA ALA A 201 20.65 9.41 6.81
C ALA A 201 19.14 9.17 6.60
N GLN A 202 18.68 9.34 5.36
CA GLN A 202 17.31 9.04 4.97
C GLN A 202 17.31 7.85 4.00
N LEU A 203 16.44 6.87 4.26
CA LEU A 203 16.15 5.82 3.29
C LEU A 203 15.49 6.45 2.07
N GLN A 204 15.94 6.04 0.89
CA GLN A 204 15.37 6.49 -0.38
C GLN A 204 14.34 5.47 -0.87
N ASP A 205 13.29 5.95 -1.53
CA ASP A 205 12.33 5.07 -2.18
C ASP A 205 12.96 4.38 -3.39
N GLY A 206 12.56 3.13 -3.63
CA GLY A 206 12.96 2.35 -4.80
C GLY A 206 11.73 1.76 -5.50
N TYR A 207 11.80 1.63 -6.83
CA TYR A 207 10.75 1.03 -7.64
C TYR A 207 11.29 -0.20 -8.37
N VAL A 208 10.48 -1.26 -8.42
CA VAL A 208 10.79 -2.50 -9.16
C VAL A 208 9.74 -2.68 -10.24
N SER A 209 10.19 -2.86 -11.48
CA SER A 209 9.29 -3.21 -12.59
C SER A 209 8.71 -4.62 -12.35
N TYR A 210 7.38 -4.73 -12.38
CA TYR A 210 6.68 -6.01 -12.21
C TYR A 210 5.76 -6.27 -13.41
N PRO A 211 5.89 -7.41 -14.12
CA PRO A 211 5.14 -7.68 -15.34
C PRO A 211 3.73 -8.20 -15.02
N TRP A 212 2.83 -7.30 -14.61
CA TRP A 212 1.47 -7.63 -14.15
C TRP A 212 0.68 -8.49 -15.14
N GLU A 213 0.67 -8.14 -16.42
CA GLU A 213 -0.11 -8.83 -17.46
C GLU A 213 0.35 -10.27 -17.65
N LYS A 214 1.67 -10.47 -17.73
CA LYS A 214 2.26 -11.81 -17.83
C LYS A 214 1.89 -12.65 -16.60
N LYS A 215 1.96 -12.06 -15.41
CA LYS A 215 1.62 -12.74 -14.16
C LYS A 215 0.14 -13.09 -14.06
N MET A 216 -0.76 -12.20 -14.51
CA MET A 216 -2.19 -12.51 -14.57
C MET A 216 -2.50 -13.65 -15.54
N MET A 217 -1.79 -13.73 -16.68
CA MET A 217 -2.00 -14.81 -17.65
C MET A 217 -1.46 -16.16 -17.18
N GLU A 218 -0.29 -16.18 -16.52
CA GLU A 218 0.42 -17.41 -16.14
C GLU A 218 0.03 -17.94 -14.75
N SER A 219 -0.42 -17.06 -13.83
CA SER A 219 -0.58 -17.40 -12.41
C SER A 219 -2.03 -17.56 -11.97
N LEU A 220 -3.01 -17.05 -12.74
CA LEU A 220 -4.42 -17.16 -12.39
C LEU A 220 -5.05 -18.44 -12.95
N PRO A 221 -5.88 -19.17 -12.17
CA PRO A 221 -6.60 -20.35 -12.67
C PRO A 221 -7.55 -20.05 -13.84
N ILE A 222 -8.11 -18.84 -13.86
CA ILE A 222 -8.92 -18.32 -14.96
C ILE A 222 -8.20 -17.08 -15.50
N HIS A 223 -7.85 -17.10 -16.78
CA HIS A 223 -7.14 -15.99 -17.41
C HIS A 223 -7.88 -14.66 -17.23
N ASN A 224 -7.11 -13.62 -16.88
CA ASN A 224 -7.61 -12.25 -16.67
C ASN A 224 -8.79 -12.16 -15.70
N SER A 225 -8.89 -13.08 -14.73
CA SER A 225 -10.04 -13.17 -13.85
C SER A 225 -9.65 -13.45 -12.40
N SER A 226 -10.09 -12.55 -11.53
CA SER A 226 -9.95 -12.69 -10.09
C SER A 226 -11.02 -13.62 -9.50
N SER A 227 -10.59 -14.42 -8.50
CA SER A 227 -11.44 -15.22 -7.60
C SER A 227 -11.99 -14.42 -6.40
N PHE A 228 -11.59 -13.16 -6.27
CA PHE A 228 -12.21 -12.23 -5.33
C PHE A 228 -13.53 -11.73 -5.94
N LEU A 229 -14.63 -12.13 -5.31
CA LEU A 229 -15.99 -11.80 -5.71
C LEU A 229 -16.55 -10.76 -4.74
N SER A 230 -17.50 -9.95 -5.20
CA SER A 230 -18.07 -8.91 -4.35
C SER A 230 -19.52 -8.61 -4.68
N LEU A 231 -20.27 -8.22 -3.66
CA LEU A 231 -21.63 -7.70 -3.75
C LEU A 231 -21.66 -6.30 -3.11
N LEU A 232 -22.13 -5.29 -3.85
CA LEU A 232 -22.34 -3.95 -3.31
C LEU A 232 -23.75 -3.83 -2.74
N ILE A 233 -23.89 -3.44 -1.49
CA ILE A 233 -25.19 -3.32 -0.81
C ILE A 233 -25.42 -1.86 -0.50
N LEU A 234 -26.42 -1.27 -1.15
CA LEU A 234 -26.83 0.09 -0.88
C LEU A 234 -27.71 0.14 0.37
N PRO A 235 -27.60 1.21 1.19
CA PRO A 235 -28.45 1.40 2.35
C PRO A 235 -29.92 1.34 1.97
N LYS A 236 -30.74 0.74 2.83
CA LYS A 236 -32.17 0.61 2.54
C LYS A 236 -32.82 1.99 2.63
N ALA A 237 -33.60 2.36 1.63
CA ALA A 237 -34.43 3.56 1.74
C ALA A 237 -35.53 3.31 2.78
N ALA A 238 -35.64 4.20 3.77
CA ALA A 238 -36.66 4.14 4.81
C ALA A 238 -38.02 4.64 4.29
N ASP A 239 -38.00 5.49 3.27
CA ASP A 239 -39.16 6.03 2.58
C ASP A 239 -39.10 5.83 1.05
N PRO A 240 -40.25 5.79 0.36
CA PRO A 240 -40.29 5.69 -1.10
C PRO A 240 -39.64 6.88 -1.82
N SER A 241 -39.54 8.03 -1.15
CA SER A 241 -38.86 9.23 -1.65
C SER A 241 -37.34 9.10 -1.70
N GLY A 242 -36.75 8.12 -1.01
CA GLY A 242 -35.29 7.92 -0.97
C GLY A 242 -34.54 9.07 -0.27
N SER A 243 -35.24 9.82 0.57
CA SER A 243 -34.68 10.95 1.32
C SER A 243 -34.06 10.50 2.64
N ARG A 244 -34.51 9.36 3.19
CA ARG A 244 -33.90 8.75 4.38
C ARG A 244 -33.46 7.32 4.12
N TYR A 245 -32.32 6.98 4.72
CA TYR A 245 -31.76 5.64 4.66
C TYR A 245 -31.66 5.05 6.06
N ASN A 246 -31.84 3.74 6.17
CA ASN A 246 -31.53 2.99 7.38
C ASN A 246 -30.04 3.14 7.74
N SER A 247 -29.67 2.83 8.98
CA SER A 247 -28.29 2.95 9.47
C SER A 247 -27.29 2.04 8.73
N LEU A 248 -26.01 2.32 8.92
CA LEU A 248 -24.94 1.48 8.39
C LEU A 248 -25.03 0.05 8.94
N GLU A 249 -25.40 -0.09 10.21
CA GLU A 249 -25.61 -1.39 10.87
C GLU A 249 -26.73 -2.21 10.21
N ASP A 250 -27.84 -1.59 9.78
CA ASP A 250 -28.88 -2.29 9.00
C ASP A 250 -28.32 -2.81 7.67
N THR A 251 -27.46 -2.03 7.02
CA THR A 251 -26.83 -2.41 5.75
C THR A 251 -25.84 -3.58 5.94
N LEU A 252 -25.08 -3.57 7.04
CA LEU A 252 -24.20 -4.67 7.45
C LEU A 252 -25.01 -5.92 7.82
N ALA A 253 -26.10 -5.78 8.56
CA ALA A 253 -26.99 -6.88 8.92
C ALA A 253 -27.61 -7.54 7.68
N ARG A 254 -28.03 -6.74 6.69
CA ARG A 254 -28.49 -7.24 5.38
C ARG A 254 -27.39 -7.99 4.63
N ALA A 255 -26.14 -7.51 4.68
CA ALA A 255 -25.00 -8.19 4.09
C ALA A 255 -24.78 -9.58 4.71
N ASN A 256 -24.80 -9.63 6.04
CA ASN A 256 -24.64 -10.86 6.81
C ASN A 256 -25.80 -11.84 6.54
N ALA A 257 -27.04 -11.34 6.52
CA ALA A 257 -28.22 -12.15 6.21
C ALA A 257 -28.14 -12.75 4.80
N TRP A 258 -27.78 -11.96 3.78
CA TRP A 258 -27.63 -12.46 2.41
C TRP A 258 -26.56 -13.56 2.32
N LEU A 259 -25.41 -13.39 2.99
CA LEU A 259 -24.35 -14.39 3.00
C LEU A 259 -24.80 -15.69 3.67
N ASN A 260 -25.40 -15.58 4.86
CA ASN A 260 -25.86 -16.75 5.63
C ASN A 260 -26.95 -17.51 4.87
N SER A 261 -27.92 -16.81 4.27
CA SER A 261 -28.96 -17.43 3.45
C SER A 261 -28.37 -18.09 2.20
N SER A 262 -27.40 -17.45 1.53
CA SER A 262 -26.70 -18.06 0.38
C SER A 262 -26.03 -19.39 0.77
N GLN A 263 -25.33 -19.42 1.90
CA GLN A 263 -24.68 -20.64 2.39
C GLN A 263 -25.69 -21.71 2.81
N ALA A 264 -26.80 -21.32 3.45
CA ALA A 264 -27.89 -22.22 3.84
C ALA A 264 -28.60 -22.81 2.62
N ALA A 265 -28.75 -22.04 1.53
CA ALA A 265 -29.26 -22.51 0.25
C ALA A 265 -28.31 -23.49 -0.46
N GLY A 266 -27.07 -23.66 0.04
CA GLY A 266 -26.08 -24.57 -0.51
C GLY A 266 -25.09 -23.93 -1.49
N VAL A 267 -25.04 -22.60 -1.59
CA VAL A 267 -24.05 -21.88 -2.41
C VAL A 267 -22.65 -22.00 -1.77
N PRO A 268 -21.63 -22.50 -2.50
CA PRO A 268 -20.33 -22.78 -1.91
C PRO A 268 -19.40 -21.55 -1.91
N ILE A 269 -19.75 -20.55 -1.09
CA ILE A 269 -18.97 -19.33 -0.88
C ILE A 269 -18.57 -19.15 0.59
N VAL A 270 -17.48 -18.43 0.83
CA VAL A 270 -17.01 -18.04 2.17
C VAL A 270 -16.79 -16.53 2.25
N PHE A 271 -17.01 -15.99 3.45
CA PHE A 271 -16.69 -14.60 3.78
C PHE A 271 -15.20 -14.32 3.60
N MET A 272 -14.87 -13.18 3.01
CA MET A 272 -13.49 -12.68 2.95
C MET A 272 -13.32 -11.40 3.74
N ASN A 273 -14.13 -10.39 3.42
CA ASN A 273 -14.05 -9.07 4.04
C ASN A 273 -15.37 -8.31 3.88
N VAL A 274 -15.56 -7.29 4.70
CA VAL A 274 -16.62 -6.29 4.55
C VAL A 274 -16.01 -4.91 4.62
N GLN A 275 -16.38 -4.04 3.69
CA GLN A 275 -15.84 -2.68 3.59
C GLN A 275 -16.97 -1.69 3.37
N SER A 276 -16.92 -0.54 4.04
CA SER A 276 -17.79 0.60 3.72
C SER A 276 -17.24 1.35 2.50
N GLU A 277 -18.08 1.61 1.52
CA GLU A 277 -17.78 2.41 0.34
C GLU A 277 -18.57 3.72 0.35
N ALA A 278 -17.88 4.84 0.16
CA ALA A 278 -18.50 6.15 0.04
C ALA A 278 -18.87 6.42 -1.42
N LEU A 279 -20.16 6.62 -1.68
CA LEU A 279 -20.70 6.95 -3.00
C LEU A 279 -21.22 8.38 -2.98
N LEU A 280 -20.76 9.21 -3.92
CA LEU A 280 -21.26 10.57 -4.07
C LEU A 280 -22.61 10.55 -4.78
N THR A 281 -23.57 11.29 -4.23
CA THR A 281 -24.88 11.50 -4.84
C THR A 281 -25.26 12.97 -4.73
N LYS A 282 -26.00 13.47 -5.72
CA LYS A 282 -26.66 14.76 -5.58
C LYS A 282 -27.81 14.60 -4.58
N ILE A 283 -27.90 15.49 -3.61
CA ILE A 283 -29.04 15.57 -2.68
C ILE A 283 -29.76 16.91 -2.88
N SER A 284 -30.99 17.01 -2.38
CA SER A 284 -31.79 18.23 -2.48
C SER A 284 -32.38 18.57 -1.11
N GLY A 285 -32.32 19.84 -0.71
CA GLY A 285 -33.18 20.48 0.29
C GLY A 285 -33.36 19.72 1.62
N GLU A 286 -34.43 18.92 1.75
CA GLU A 286 -34.73 18.18 2.99
C GLU A 286 -33.63 17.18 3.38
N THR A 287 -32.98 16.55 2.40
CA THR A 287 -31.88 15.60 2.63
C THR A 287 -30.57 16.33 2.97
N ALA A 288 -30.42 17.57 2.51
CA ALA A 288 -29.29 18.44 2.80
C ALA A 288 -29.32 19.00 4.23
N SER A 289 -30.47 19.04 4.90
CA SER A 289 -30.57 19.41 6.32
C SER A 289 -29.83 18.44 7.26
N SER A 290 -29.35 17.29 6.75
CA SER A 290 -28.40 16.40 7.44
C SER A 290 -26.92 16.80 7.21
N THR A 291 -26.67 18.10 7.02
CA THR A 291 -25.33 18.66 6.83
C THR A 291 -24.49 18.46 8.08
N VAL A 292 -23.25 18.02 7.87
CA VAL A 292 -22.33 17.71 8.96
C VAL A 292 -21.73 19.01 9.50
N ASN A 293 -22.28 19.53 10.60
CA ASN A 293 -21.57 20.50 11.42
C ASN A 293 -20.62 19.71 12.35
N ALA A 294 -19.33 19.66 12.03
CA ALA A 294 -18.30 18.99 12.85
C ALA A 294 -18.00 19.71 14.19
N GLY A 295 -18.99 20.41 14.76
CA GLY A 295 -18.85 21.24 15.95
C GLY A 295 -19.01 20.50 17.28
N SER A 296 -19.58 19.29 17.29
CA SER A 296 -19.80 18.49 18.51
C SER A 296 -19.42 17.01 18.34
N LEU A 297 -18.87 16.41 19.40
CA LEU A 297 -18.55 14.98 19.48
C LEU A 297 -19.80 14.08 19.34
N SER A 298 -20.98 14.57 19.78
CA SER A 298 -22.25 13.88 19.59
C SER A 298 -22.61 13.71 18.11
N ASP A 299 -22.32 14.74 17.31
CA ASP A 299 -22.66 14.77 15.89
C ASP A 299 -21.73 13.83 15.09
N LEU A 300 -20.47 13.70 15.53
CA LEU A 300 -19.54 12.70 15.03
C LEU A 300 -19.97 11.25 15.35
N SER A 301 -20.58 11.02 16.52
CA SER A 301 -21.06 9.68 16.90
C SER A 301 -22.25 9.23 16.05
N ASN A 302 -23.17 10.15 15.73
CA ASN A 302 -24.27 9.90 14.81
C ASN A 302 -23.77 9.64 13.38
N LEU A 303 -22.70 10.34 12.97
CA LEU A 303 -22.07 10.14 11.67
C LEU A 303 -21.43 8.76 11.50
N ALA A 304 -20.96 8.12 12.57
CA ALA A 304 -20.36 6.79 12.47
C ALA A 304 -21.36 5.75 11.93
N ASN A 305 -22.62 5.85 12.34
CA ASN A 305 -23.69 4.92 11.94
C ASN A 305 -24.62 5.47 10.86
N ALA A 306 -24.43 6.71 10.42
CA ALA A 306 -25.22 7.30 9.35
C ALA A 306 -24.85 6.71 7.98
N SER A 307 -25.89 6.31 7.22
CA SER A 307 -25.73 5.81 5.85
C SER A 307 -25.71 6.90 4.79
N LEU A 308 -26.14 8.12 5.14
CA LEU A 308 -26.09 9.28 4.28
C LEU A 308 -25.72 10.50 5.13
N TYR A 309 -24.80 11.31 4.64
CA TYR A 309 -24.53 12.62 5.20
C TYR A 309 -24.25 13.63 4.09
N GLY A 310 -24.69 14.87 4.28
CA GLY A 310 -24.58 15.94 3.28
C GLY A 310 -23.49 16.95 3.60
N PHE A 311 -22.96 17.59 2.57
CA PHE A 311 -22.23 18.85 2.68
C PHE A 311 -22.50 19.71 1.44
N GLU A 312 -22.38 21.02 1.60
CA GLU A 312 -22.51 21.98 0.50
C GLU A 312 -21.14 22.16 -0.17
N ASP A 313 -21.10 22.10 -1.50
CA ASP A 313 -19.88 22.39 -2.25
C ASP A 313 -19.61 23.91 -2.36
N TYR A 314 -18.47 24.29 -2.93
CA TYR A 314 -18.10 25.71 -3.09
C TYR A 314 -19.08 26.52 -3.96
N HIS A 315 -19.90 25.85 -4.77
CA HIS A 315 -20.88 26.47 -5.67
C HIS A 315 -22.31 26.47 -5.09
N GLY A 316 -22.51 26.02 -3.86
CA GLY A 316 -23.81 25.95 -3.20
C GLY A 316 -24.65 24.74 -3.62
N VAL A 317 -24.02 23.68 -4.14
CA VAL A 317 -24.69 22.42 -4.49
C VAL A 317 -24.57 21.44 -3.34
N ASP A 318 -25.72 20.93 -2.89
CA ASP A 318 -25.74 19.89 -1.85
C ASP A 318 -25.26 18.54 -2.41
N ILE A 319 -24.16 18.05 -1.84
CA ILE A 319 -23.57 16.74 -2.14
C ILE A 319 -23.80 15.81 -0.95
N GLY A 320 -24.41 14.66 -1.22
CA GLY A 320 -24.55 13.57 -0.26
C GLY A 320 -23.48 12.52 -0.44
N VAL A 321 -23.01 11.96 0.67
CA VAL A 321 -22.17 10.78 0.70
C VAL A 321 -22.99 9.61 1.25
N VAL A 322 -23.34 8.67 0.38
CA VAL A 322 -23.99 7.42 0.76
C VAL A 322 -22.91 6.40 1.15
N ARG A 323 -23.01 5.84 2.36
CA ARG A 323 -22.15 4.74 2.81
C ARG A 323 -22.77 3.40 2.43
N ALA A 324 -22.35 2.87 1.30
CA ALA A 324 -22.66 1.51 0.91
C ALA A 324 -21.74 0.51 1.62
N VAL A 325 -22.13 -0.77 1.61
CA VAL A 325 -21.30 -1.87 2.12
C VAL A 325 -20.92 -2.76 0.95
N ARG A 326 -19.62 -2.96 0.71
CA ARG A 326 -19.11 -4.02 -0.16
C ARG A 326 -18.79 -5.25 0.66
N LEU A 327 -19.52 -6.32 0.37
CA LEU A 327 -19.24 -7.65 0.89
C LEU A 327 -18.31 -8.37 -0.10
N TRP A 328 -17.11 -8.72 0.34
CA TRP A 328 -16.17 -9.55 -0.38
C TRP A 328 -16.32 -11.01 0.04
N TYR A 329 -16.39 -11.89 -0.95
CA TYR A 329 -16.49 -13.33 -0.75
C TYR A 329 -15.68 -14.08 -1.80
N THR A 330 -15.42 -15.36 -1.56
CA THR A 330 -14.72 -16.22 -2.52
C THR A 330 -15.34 -17.61 -2.53
N PRO A 331 -15.22 -18.39 -3.62
CA PRO A 331 -15.67 -19.77 -3.64
C PRO A 331 -14.86 -20.63 -2.66
N VAL A 332 -15.52 -21.57 -1.98
CA VAL A 332 -14.86 -22.44 -0.97
C VAL A 332 -13.64 -23.16 -1.54
N SER A 333 -13.76 -23.71 -2.76
CA SER A 333 -12.71 -24.50 -3.42
C SER A 333 -12.36 -23.99 -4.82
N GLY A 334 -12.57 -22.69 -5.07
CA GLY A 334 -12.31 -22.07 -6.37
C GLY A 334 -13.42 -22.27 -7.41
N GLU A 335 -13.14 -21.80 -8.62
CA GLU A 335 -14.00 -21.93 -9.79
C GLU A 335 -13.47 -23.07 -10.67
N TYR A 336 -14.36 -23.92 -11.20
CA TYR A 336 -14.01 -25.03 -12.08
C TYR A 336 -14.62 -24.87 -13.47
N PRO A 337 -13.80 -24.94 -14.55
CA PRO A 337 -14.30 -24.85 -15.91
C PRO A 337 -14.96 -26.16 -16.36
N VAL A 338 -16.16 -26.05 -16.92
CA VAL A 338 -16.88 -27.13 -17.60
C VAL A 338 -17.12 -26.69 -19.05
N GLU A 339 -16.54 -27.41 -19.99
CA GLU A 339 -16.77 -27.17 -21.42
C GLU A 339 -17.92 -28.04 -21.90
N ILE A 340 -19.06 -27.44 -22.23
CA ILE A 340 -20.17 -28.13 -22.85
C ILE A 340 -19.88 -28.31 -24.34
N LYS A 341 -19.52 -29.54 -24.71
CA LYS A 341 -19.20 -29.92 -26.09
C LYS A 341 -20.48 -30.08 -26.88
N LEU A 342 -20.61 -29.38 -27.99
CA LEU A 342 -21.77 -29.42 -28.89
C LEU A 342 -21.44 -30.19 -30.17
N GLN A 343 -22.43 -30.86 -30.75
CA GLN A 343 -22.34 -31.63 -31.98
C GLN A 343 -23.54 -31.34 -32.88
N GLU A 344 -23.36 -31.59 -34.17
CA GLU A 344 -24.43 -31.48 -35.16
C GLU A 344 -25.51 -32.53 -34.87
N GLY A 345 -26.78 -32.10 -34.81
CA GLY A 345 -27.91 -32.94 -34.40
C GLY A 345 -28.36 -32.77 -32.95
N ASP A 346 -27.62 -32.03 -32.11
CA ASP A 346 -28.03 -31.73 -30.74
C ASP A 346 -29.32 -30.88 -30.70
N SER A 347 -30.43 -31.49 -30.29
CA SER A 347 -31.73 -30.81 -30.17
C SER A 347 -31.87 -29.99 -28.87
N ARG A 348 -31.12 -30.34 -27.83
CA ARG A 348 -31.14 -29.70 -26.50
C ARG A 348 -29.80 -29.87 -25.78
N LEU A 349 -29.55 -29.05 -24.76
CA LEU A 349 -28.30 -29.08 -23.98
C LEU A 349 -28.25 -30.18 -22.90
N GLY A 350 -29.42 -30.66 -22.45
CA GLY A 350 -29.51 -31.71 -21.43
C GLY A 350 -29.34 -31.24 -19.98
N PHE A 351 -29.53 -29.95 -19.71
CA PHE A 351 -29.61 -29.42 -18.35
C PHE A 351 -30.52 -28.19 -18.32
N ALA A 352 -31.07 -27.89 -17.15
CA ALA A 352 -31.83 -26.68 -16.88
C ALA A 352 -31.10 -25.78 -15.88
N VAL A 353 -31.35 -24.48 -15.98
CA VAL A 353 -30.84 -23.47 -15.05
C VAL A 353 -31.97 -22.82 -14.29
N SER A 354 -31.72 -22.45 -13.04
CA SER A 354 -32.67 -21.70 -12.21
C SER A 354 -31.91 -20.70 -11.35
N ARG A 355 -32.65 -19.87 -10.60
CA ARG A 355 -32.09 -18.79 -9.78
C ARG A 355 -32.49 -18.96 -8.32
N THR A 356 -31.56 -18.73 -7.39
CA THR A 356 -31.88 -18.67 -5.95
C THR A 356 -32.54 -17.33 -5.59
N GLU A 357 -33.07 -17.22 -4.38
CA GLU A 357 -33.59 -15.95 -3.87
C GLU A 357 -32.48 -14.91 -3.71
N GLU A 358 -31.27 -15.35 -3.41
CA GLU A 358 -30.05 -14.54 -3.28
C GLU A 358 -29.47 -14.09 -4.63
N GLY A 359 -30.05 -14.54 -5.75
CA GLY A 359 -29.70 -14.11 -7.10
C GLY A 359 -28.62 -14.93 -7.79
N PHE A 360 -28.25 -16.11 -7.27
CA PHE A 360 -27.29 -16.99 -7.94
C PHE A 360 -27.97 -17.84 -9.01
N ILE A 361 -27.33 -17.98 -10.17
CA ILE A 361 -27.73 -18.95 -11.19
C ILE A 361 -27.09 -20.29 -10.87
N TYR A 362 -27.87 -21.37 -10.92
CA TYR A 362 -27.39 -22.73 -10.70
C TYR A 362 -28.01 -23.71 -11.69
N VAL A 363 -27.35 -24.85 -11.88
CA VAL A 363 -27.90 -25.98 -12.62
C VAL A 363 -28.96 -26.66 -11.74
N SER A 364 -30.22 -26.59 -12.14
CA SER A 364 -31.35 -27.11 -11.35
C SER A 364 -31.75 -28.53 -11.69
N SER A 365 -31.43 -28.99 -12.89
CA SER A 365 -31.58 -30.40 -13.28
C SER A 365 -30.64 -30.74 -14.42
N VAL A 366 -30.28 -32.01 -14.52
CA VAL A 366 -29.52 -32.58 -15.64
C VAL A 366 -30.29 -33.81 -16.11
N THR A 367 -30.45 -33.96 -17.43
CA THR A 367 -31.11 -35.14 -18.00
C THR A 367 -30.26 -36.38 -17.72
N ASP A 368 -30.88 -37.38 -17.10
CA ASP A 368 -30.25 -38.67 -16.78
C ASP A 368 -30.44 -39.71 -17.89
N ASP A 369 -30.82 -39.26 -19.08
CA ASP A 369 -31.08 -40.14 -20.22
C ASP A 369 -29.83 -40.95 -20.53
N ASN A 370 -29.99 -42.27 -20.62
CA ASN A 370 -28.93 -43.24 -20.92
C ASN A 370 -28.35 -43.08 -22.35
N ASP A 371 -28.83 -42.07 -23.08
CA ASP A 371 -28.27 -41.59 -24.33
C ASP A 371 -27.02 -40.75 -24.04
N ASN A 372 -25.86 -41.38 -24.23
CA ASN A 372 -24.54 -40.74 -24.20
C ASN A 372 -24.36 -39.59 -25.23
N GLY A 373 -25.39 -39.31 -26.05
CA GLY A 373 -25.38 -38.29 -27.08
C GLY A 373 -25.64 -36.86 -26.59
N VAL A 374 -26.23 -36.66 -25.40
CA VAL A 374 -26.64 -35.32 -24.95
C VAL A 374 -25.43 -34.49 -24.47
N PRO A 375 -25.33 -33.17 -24.78
CA PRO A 375 -24.17 -32.34 -24.44
C PRO A 375 -23.76 -32.36 -22.96
N SER A 376 -24.72 -32.30 -22.03
CA SER A 376 -24.46 -32.31 -20.59
C SER A 376 -23.75 -33.60 -20.12
N VAL A 377 -24.22 -34.75 -20.60
CA VAL A 377 -23.67 -36.08 -20.27
C VAL A 377 -22.25 -36.21 -20.84
N ARG A 378 -22.08 -35.89 -22.13
CA ARG A 378 -20.78 -35.91 -22.82
C ARG A 378 -19.72 -35.01 -22.17
N SER A 379 -20.17 -33.97 -21.49
CA SER A 379 -19.32 -32.96 -20.85
C SER A 379 -19.08 -33.23 -19.36
N GLY A 380 -19.58 -34.36 -18.82
CA GLY A 380 -19.40 -34.75 -17.42
C GLY A 380 -20.22 -33.94 -16.42
N LEU A 381 -21.17 -33.11 -16.88
CA LEU A 381 -22.00 -32.26 -16.01
C LEU A 381 -22.90 -33.10 -15.09
N THR A 382 -23.36 -34.26 -15.57
CA THR A 382 -24.22 -35.18 -14.79
C THR A 382 -23.52 -35.68 -13.53
N GLU A 383 -22.24 -36.05 -13.60
CA GLU A 383 -21.51 -36.53 -12.42
C GLU A 383 -21.24 -35.38 -11.45
N LEU A 384 -20.87 -34.20 -11.95
CA LEU A 384 -20.69 -33.00 -11.11
C LEU A 384 -21.99 -32.62 -10.39
N TYR A 385 -23.12 -32.64 -11.10
CA TYR A 385 -24.44 -32.37 -10.53
C TYR A 385 -24.80 -33.40 -9.45
N LYS A 386 -24.62 -34.70 -9.72
CA LYS A 386 -24.86 -35.77 -8.74
C LYS A 386 -23.98 -35.62 -7.50
N GLN A 387 -22.71 -35.24 -7.67
CA GLN A 387 -21.81 -34.96 -6.54
C GLN A 387 -22.26 -33.74 -5.72
N ALA A 388 -22.72 -32.67 -6.37
CA ALA A 388 -23.28 -31.49 -5.70
C ALA A 388 -24.50 -31.87 -4.85
N THR A 389 -25.44 -32.61 -5.45
CA THR A 389 -26.65 -33.07 -4.76
C THR A 389 -26.33 -33.98 -3.58
N ARG A 390 -25.38 -34.93 -3.73
CA ARG A 390 -24.92 -35.81 -2.63
C ARG A 390 -24.30 -35.02 -1.47
N ALA A 391 -23.65 -33.89 -1.77
CA ALA A 391 -23.06 -33.00 -0.77
C ALA A 391 -24.04 -31.94 -0.24
N SER A 392 -25.31 -31.97 -0.68
CA SER A 392 -26.31 -30.94 -0.39
C SER A 392 -25.84 -29.53 -0.76
N LYS A 393 -25.17 -29.40 -1.91
CA LYS A 393 -24.67 -28.14 -2.47
C LYS A 393 -25.33 -27.85 -3.82
N LEU A 394 -25.41 -26.56 -4.14
CA LEU A 394 -25.85 -26.10 -5.45
C LEU A 394 -24.66 -26.03 -6.41
N LEU A 395 -24.88 -26.49 -7.64
CA LEU A 395 -23.92 -26.31 -8.72
C LEU A 395 -24.10 -24.92 -9.35
N VAL A 396 -23.57 -23.91 -8.65
CA VAL A 396 -23.69 -22.50 -9.01
C VAL A 396 -22.81 -22.16 -10.20
N ILE A 397 -23.38 -21.54 -11.23
CA ILE A 397 -22.67 -21.04 -12.41
C ILE A 397 -22.14 -19.65 -12.09
N SER A 398 -20.82 -19.50 -12.02
CA SER A 398 -20.18 -18.19 -11.82
C SER A 398 -19.98 -17.43 -13.12
N ARG A 399 -19.74 -18.14 -14.24
CA ARG A 399 -19.45 -17.53 -15.54
C ARG A 399 -20.01 -18.33 -16.71
N VAL A 400 -20.33 -17.60 -17.78
CA VAL A 400 -20.65 -18.15 -19.10
C VAL A 400 -19.84 -17.43 -20.16
N SER A 401 -18.99 -18.17 -20.88
CA SER A 401 -18.04 -17.63 -21.85
C SER A 401 -17.11 -16.58 -21.23
N ASN A 402 -16.60 -16.89 -20.02
CA ASN A 402 -15.76 -16.05 -19.15
C ASN A 402 -16.40 -14.75 -18.61
N GLU A 403 -17.66 -14.47 -18.94
CA GLU A 403 -18.42 -13.36 -18.35
C GLU A 403 -19.04 -13.78 -17.02
N LYS A 404 -18.80 -12.99 -15.96
CA LYS A 404 -19.39 -13.22 -14.63
C LYS A 404 -20.91 -13.08 -14.67
N VAL A 405 -21.62 -14.05 -14.09
CA VAL A 405 -23.09 -14.08 -13.98
C VAL A 405 -23.60 -14.10 -12.53
N LEU A 406 -22.74 -13.72 -11.59
CA LEU A 406 -23.03 -13.65 -10.16
C LEU A 406 -23.80 -12.36 -9.80
N PRO A 407 -24.58 -12.35 -8.71
CA PRO A 407 -25.20 -11.12 -8.21
C PRO A 407 -24.14 -10.08 -7.82
N TRP A 408 -24.36 -8.81 -8.18
CA TRP A 408 -23.32 -7.77 -8.04
C TRP A 408 -23.75 -6.55 -7.23
N MET A 409 -25.06 -6.34 -7.02
CA MET A 409 -25.55 -5.19 -6.26
C MET A 409 -26.91 -5.45 -5.61
N VAL A 410 -27.17 -4.82 -4.46
CA VAL A 410 -28.48 -4.73 -3.82
C VAL A 410 -28.89 -3.26 -3.78
N SER A 411 -30.06 -2.94 -4.33
CA SER A 411 -30.59 -1.58 -4.41
C SER A 411 -31.05 -1.03 -3.05
N PRO A 412 -31.35 0.27 -2.95
CA PRO A 412 -31.99 0.84 -1.77
C PRO A 412 -33.37 0.27 -1.46
N SER A 413 -34.09 -0.24 -2.48
CA SER A 413 -35.36 -0.96 -2.27
C SER A 413 -35.17 -2.39 -1.74
N GLY A 414 -33.93 -2.87 -1.64
CA GLY A 414 -33.59 -4.23 -1.23
C GLY A 414 -33.57 -5.25 -2.37
N ALA A 415 -33.80 -4.83 -3.63
CA ALA A 415 -33.77 -5.73 -4.78
C ALA A 415 -32.34 -6.11 -5.16
N ILE A 416 -32.10 -7.40 -5.39
CA ILE A 416 -30.80 -7.94 -5.81
C ILE A 416 -30.70 -7.87 -7.33
N ARG A 417 -29.69 -7.14 -7.83
CA ARG A 417 -29.32 -7.11 -9.24
C ARG A 417 -28.50 -8.35 -9.59
N CYS A 418 -29.09 -9.15 -10.47
CA CYS A 418 -28.59 -10.42 -10.97
C CYS A 418 -29.08 -10.61 -12.42
N PHE A 419 -28.57 -11.63 -13.09
CA PHE A 419 -29.00 -11.97 -14.44
C PHE A 419 -30.33 -12.74 -14.42
N ASP A 420 -31.14 -12.57 -15.46
CA ASP A 420 -32.36 -13.34 -15.63
C ASP A 420 -32.08 -14.67 -16.36
N THR A 421 -32.88 -15.70 -16.05
CA THR A 421 -32.69 -17.04 -16.60
C THR A 421 -33.11 -17.14 -18.07
N VAL A 422 -33.93 -16.22 -18.58
CA VAL A 422 -34.43 -16.22 -19.95
C VAL A 422 -33.32 -15.80 -20.91
N SER A 423 -32.71 -14.64 -20.68
CA SER A 423 -31.58 -14.12 -21.45
C SER A 423 -30.39 -15.09 -21.41
N LEU A 424 -30.15 -15.71 -20.24
CA LEU A 424 -29.11 -16.74 -20.13
C LEU A 424 -29.42 -17.96 -21.01
N SER A 425 -30.66 -18.48 -20.93
CA SER A 425 -31.09 -19.62 -21.74
C SER A 425 -31.05 -19.32 -23.24
N GLN A 426 -31.38 -18.09 -23.64
CA GLN A 426 -31.23 -17.61 -25.01
C GLN A 426 -29.77 -17.62 -25.45
N LYS A 427 -28.84 -17.09 -24.64
CA LYS A 427 -27.40 -17.13 -24.92
C LYS A 427 -26.89 -18.55 -25.08
N LEU A 428 -27.25 -19.46 -24.18
CA LEU A 428 -26.88 -20.88 -24.26
C LEU A 428 -27.46 -21.56 -25.53
N SER A 429 -28.67 -21.18 -25.92
CA SER A 429 -29.30 -21.68 -27.15
C SER A 429 -28.58 -21.17 -28.40
N LEU A 430 -28.13 -19.91 -28.42
CA LEU A 430 -27.35 -19.35 -29.52
C LEU A 430 -26.02 -20.10 -29.70
N HIS A 431 -25.33 -20.43 -28.61
CA HIS A 431 -24.14 -21.28 -28.67
C HIS A 431 -24.42 -22.63 -29.33
N ARG A 432 -25.54 -23.28 -28.97
CA ARG A 432 -25.99 -24.53 -29.61
C ARG A 432 -26.21 -24.37 -31.10
N HIS A 433 -26.94 -23.34 -31.52
CA HIS A 433 -27.24 -23.08 -32.93
C HIS A 433 -25.99 -22.70 -33.74
N ALA A 434 -25.02 -22.03 -33.13
CA ALA A 434 -23.75 -21.68 -33.75
C ALA A 434 -22.70 -22.80 -33.65
N LEU A 435 -23.02 -23.94 -33.02
CA LEU A 435 -22.10 -25.04 -32.71
C LEU A 435 -20.81 -24.56 -32.01
N GLN A 436 -20.92 -23.50 -31.20
CA GLN A 436 -19.81 -22.92 -30.45
C GLN A 436 -19.79 -23.49 -29.03
N PRO A 437 -18.70 -24.15 -28.59
CA PRO A 437 -18.60 -24.73 -27.24
C PRO A 437 -19.01 -23.73 -26.16
N ILE A 438 -19.72 -24.20 -25.14
CA ILE A 438 -20.14 -23.34 -24.02
C ILE A 438 -19.14 -23.55 -22.89
N GLN A 439 -18.37 -22.52 -22.57
CA GLN A 439 -17.51 -22.53 -21.40
C GLN A 439 -18.31 -22.04 -20.18
N LEU A 440 -18.65 -22.97 -19.29
CA LEU A 440 -19.24 -22.67 -18.00
C LEU A 440 -18.14 -22.68 -16.93
N HIS A 441 -18.23 -21.81 -15.94
CA HIS A 441 -17.46 -21.95 -14.71
C HIS A 441 -18.42 -22.15 -13.55
N VAL A 442 -18.12 -23.12 -12.69
CA VAL A 442 -18.95 -23.46 -11.54
C VAL A 442 -18.19 -23.29 -10.23
N LEU A 443 -18.89 -22.90 -9.16
CA LEU A 443 -18.30 -22.78 -7.84
C LEU A 443 -18.16 -24.16 -7.18
N LEU A 444 -16.96 -24.51 -6.73
CA LEU A 444 -16.70 -25.77 -6.05
C LEU A 444 -16.77 -25.66 -4.52
N TRP A 445 -17.21 -26.75 -3.90
CA TRP A 445 -17.25 -26.92 -2.43
C TRP A 445 -16.13 -27.80 -1.88
N ASP A 446 -15.50 -28.65 -2.70
CA ASP A 446 -14.39 -29.52 -2.28
C ASP A 446 -13.26 -29.52 -3.33
N GLN A 447 -12.04 -29.16 -2.93
CA GLN A 447 -10.84 -29.15 -3.77
C GLN A 447 -10.48 -30.55 -4.29
N ARG A 448 -10.92 -31.63 -3.64
CA ARG A 448 -10.66 -33.00 -4.10
C ARG A 448 -11.33 -33.31 -5.45
N MET A 449 -12.31 -32.50 -5.85
CA MET A 449 -13.01 -32.65 -7.13
C MET A 449 -12.20 -32.18 -8.33
N THR A 450 -11.18 -31.35 -8.13
CA THR A 450 -10.28 -30.90 -9.21
C THR A 450 -9.10 -31.86 -9.40
N SER A 451 -8.92 -32.84 -8.51
CA SER A 451 -7.87 -33.85 -8.65
C SER A 451 -8.33 -34.92 -9.64
N PRO A 452 -7.64 -35.11 -10.79
CA PRO A 452 -7.92 -36.25 -11.63
C PRO A 452 -7.65 -37.53 -10.81
N ARG A 453 -8.69 -38.34 -10.60
CA ARG A 453 -8.56 -39.70 -10.09
C ARG A 453 -7.80 -40.52 -11.13
N GLY A 454 -6.47 -40.47 -11.09
CA GLY A 454 -5.62 -41.14 -12.08
C GLY A 454 -4.23 -40.55 -12.28
N GLY A 455 -3.64 -39.93 -11.25
CA GLY A 455 -2.24 -39.54 -11.27
C GLY A 455 -1.64 -39.90 -9.93
N ALA A 456 -0.82 -40.95 -9.88
CA ALA A 456 0.09 -41.15 -8.77
C ALA A 456 0.71 -39.80 -8.43
N ARG A 457 0.68 -39.43 -7.15
CA ARG A 457 1.65 -38.47 -6.63
C ARG A 457 3.01 -39.04 -7.02
N ARG A 458 3.57 -38.58 -8.15
CA ARG A 458 5.00 -38.56 -8.34
C ARG A 458 5.46 -37.54 -7.32
N ASN A 459 5.65 -38.02 -6.09
CA ASN A 459 6.79 -37.58 -5.31
C ASN A 459 7.95 -37.58 -6.31
N LEU A 460 8.48 -36.40 -6.63
CA LEU A 460 9.80 -36.30 -7.22
C LEU A 460 10.76 -36.79 -6.13
N ALA A 461 10.84 -38.11 -5.97
CA ALA A 461 11.97 -38.76 -5.35
C ALA A 461 13.14 -38.50 -6.29
N LEU A 462 13.97 -37.53 -5.92
CA LEU A 462 15.31 -37.38 -6.47
C LEU A 462 16.04 -38.74 -6.31
N PRO A 463 16.90 -39.14 -7.26
CA PRO A 463 17.67 -40.36 -7.10
C PRO A 463 18.57 -40.22 -5.88
N VAL A 464 18.47 -41.18 -4.95
CA VAL A 464 19.36 -41.29 -3.80
C VAL A 464 20.76 -41.54 -4.35
N ALA A 465 21.62 -40.52 -4.31
CA ALA A 465 23.06 -40.70 -4.45
C ALA A 465 23.57 -41.35 -3.17
N GLU A 466 24.29 -42.47 -3.29
CA GLU A 466 24.99 -43.13 -2.20
C GLU A 466 25.92 -42.15 -1.48
N ALA A 467 25.74 -41.98 -0.17
CA ALA A 467 26.67 -41.26 0.68
C ALA A 467 27.77 -42.20 1.18
N PRO A 468 29.03 -41.74 1.29
CA PRO A 468 30.16 -42.57 1.71
C PRO A 468 30.10 -42.87 3.22
N ALA A 469 30.63 -44.03 3.61
CA ALA A 469 30.60 -44.56 4.97
C ALA A 469 31.34 -43.67 6.00
N PRO A 470 30.87 -43.59 7.25
CA PRO A 470 31.55 -42.88 8.33
C PRO A 470 32.69 -43.72 8.94
N PRO A 471 33.70 -43.07 9.57
CA PRO A 471 34.81 -43.75 10.24
C PRO A 471 34.37 -44.44 11.56
N PRO A 472 35.13 -45.42 12.08
CA PRO A 472 34.74 -46.19 13.25
C PRO A 472 35.01 -45.43 14.56
N ASP A 473 34.06 -45.52 15.50
CA ASP A 473 34.20 -45.06 16.89
C ASP A 473 34.77 -46.17 17.82
N PRO A 474 35.47 -45.81 18.91
CA PRO A 474 36.13 -46.73 19.84
C PRO A 474 35.16 -47.42 20.83
N PRO A 475 35.58 -48.51 21.52
CA PRO A 475 34.65 -49.47 22.12
C PRO A 475 34.03 -49.03 23.46
N VAL A 476 32.80 -49.49 23.64
CA VAL A 476 31.90 -49.35 24.80
C VAL A 476 32.37 -50.18 26.00
N VAL A 477 32.21 -49.64 27.21
CA VAL A 477 32.21 -50.40 28.47
C VAL A 477 30.78 -50.47 29.00
N GLU A 478 30.32 -51.70 29.27
CA GLU A 478 28.97 -52.08 29.69
C GLU A 478 28.67 -51.81 31.19
N ARG A 479 27.37 -51.57 31.47
CA ARG A 479 26.56 -52.00 32.64
C ARG A 479 25.21 -51.26 32.52
N GLY A 480 24.01 -51.81 32.71
CA GLY A 480 23.50 -53.11 33.13
C GLY A 480 22.03 -52.88 33.56
N ASP A 481 21.12 -53.67 32.99
CA ASP A 481 19.77 -54.10 33.43
C ASP A 481 18.77 -53.15 34.11
N LEU A 482 17.56 -53.06 33.51
CA LEU A 482 16.27 -53.58 34.05
C LEU A 482 15.06 -53.01 33.24
N ALA A 483 14.05 -53.83 32.99
CA ALA A 483 12.77 -53.53 32.32
C ALA A 483 11.63 -54.37 32.98
N PRO A 484 10.31 -54.28 32.62
CA PRO A 484 9.35 -53.18 32.33
C PRO A 484 8.05 -53.39 33.21
N PRO A 485 6.74 -53.15 32.86
CA PRO A 485 6.00 -52.42 31.78
C PRO A 485 4.90 -51.43 32.34
N VAL A 486 4.09 -50.63 31.60
CA VAL A 486 2.94 -50.91 30.69
C VAL A 486 2.33 -49.57 30.15
N GLU A 487 2.08 -49.48 28.82
CA GLU A 487 1.02 -48.83 27.98
C GLU A 487 0.40 -47.43 28.32
N LEU A 488 -0.08 -46.55 27.42
CA LEU A 488 -0.31 -46.36 25.96
C LEU A 488 -0.81 -44.88 25.84
N VAL A 489 -0.39 -44.00 24.93
CA VAL A 489 -1.01 -43.70 23.61
C VAL A 489 -0.30 -42.46 23.02
N ARG A 490 0.16 -42.61 21.78
CA ARG A 490 0.37 -41.63 20.69
C ARG A 490 -0.06 -40.17 20.91
N ASN A 491 0.89 -39.23 20.73
CA ASN A 491 0.85 -38.24 19.64
C ASN A 491 2.16 -37.43 19.50
N LEU A 492 2.81 -37.63 18.35
CA LEU A 492 3.48 -36.64 17.48
C LEU A 492 4.33 -35.54 18.16
N SER A 493 5.61 -35.84 18.37
CA SER A 493 6.68 -34.85 18.27
C SER A 493 7.71 -35.35 17.26
N LEU A 494 7.83 -34.68 16.11
CA LEU A 494 9.04 -34.75 15.30
C LEU A 494 9.30 -33.38 14.68
N SER A 495 9.88 -32.54 15.52
CA SER A 495 10.89 -31.56 15.14
C SER A 495 12.10 -32.31 14.56
N ARG A 496 12.45 -32.05 13.30
CA ARG A 496 13.83 -32.10 12.76
C ARG A 496 13.80 -31.40 11.41
N ALA A 497 14.40 -30.23 11.36
CA ALA A 497 15.78 -30.03 10.94
C ALA A 497 15.81 -29.58 9.48
N LEU A 498 15.55 -28.28 9.30
CA LEU A 498 15.86 -27.58 8.07
C LEU A 498 17.37 -27.37 8.02
N ALA A 499 17.98 -28.04 7.05
CA ALA A 499 19.34 -27.81 6.63
C ALA A 499 19.49 -26.37 6.13
N ARG A 500 20.64 -25.79 6.47
CA ARG A 500 21.12 -24.48 6.07
C ARG A 500 21.14 -24.37 4.54
N ASP A 501 20.58 -23.28 4.04
CA ASP A 501 21.00 -22.72 2.76
C ASP A 501 21.34 -21.24 2.96
N THR A 502 22.50 -20.86 2.43
CA THR A 502 23.19 -19.61 2.64
C THR A 502 22.72 -18.54 1.67
N ALA A 503 22.06 -17.50 2.18
CA ALA A 503 21.99 -16.20 1.53
C ALA A 503 21.89 -15.12 2.63
N GLY A 504 22.83 -14.18 2.61
CA GLY A 504 22.99 -13.18 3.66
C GLY A 504 21.87 -12.16 3.64
N GLU A 505 21.21 -11.99 4.78
CA GLU A 505 20.66 -10.71 5.24
C GLU A 505 20.76 -10.67 6.76
N VAL A 506 21.66 -9.83 7.27
CA VAL A 506 21.84 -9.58 8.71
C VAL A 506 20.72 -8.65 9.15
N SER A 507 19.52 -9.20 9.34
CA SER A 507 18.40 -8.52 9.97
C SER A 507 18.51 -8.68 11.50
N PHE A 508 18.56 -7.54 12.18
CA PHE A 508 18.78 -7.42 13.62
C PHE A 508 17.74 -8.23 14.42
N ARG A 509 18.19 -9.24 15.16
CA ARG A 509 17.39 -9.91 16.19
C ARG A 509 17.63 -9.22 17.54
N PHE A 510 16.57 -8.66 18.12
CA PHE A 510 16.55 -8.31 19.54
C PHE A 510 16.75 -9.59 20.35
N HIS A 511 17.74 -9.59 21.24
CA HIS A 511 17.95 -10.66 22.21
C HIS A 511 16.90 -10.54 23.33
N ASP A 512 16.42 -11.70 23.79
CA ASP A 512 15.48 -11.88 24.89
C ASP A 512 15.85 -11.06 26.13
N PHE A 513 14.90 -10.26 26.63
CA PHE A 513 14.94 -9.72 27.99
C PHE A 513 14.17 -10.68 28.91
N SER A 514 14.88 -11.28 29.87
CA SER A 514 14.27 -11.95 31.01
C SER A 514 13.53 -10.92 31.87
N VAL A 515 12.20 -11.06 31.96
CA VAL A 515 11.38 -10.25 32.88
C VAL A 515 11.59 -10.75 34.30
N SER A 516 12.20 -9.94 35.15
CA SER A 516 12.19 -10.14 36.60
C SER A 516 10.91 -9.56 37.19
N ASN A 517 10.21 -10.39 37.96
CA ASN A 517 9.05 -10.05 38.80
C ASN A 517 9.29 -8.85 39.72
N ASN A 518 8.17 -8.26 40.15
CA ASN A 518 7.96 -7.10 41.03
C ASN A 518 7.91 -5.82 40.18
N TRP A 519 6.89 -4.95 40.27
CA TRP A 519 6.35 -4.30 41.45
C TRP A 519 4.82 -4.12 41.40
N VAL A 520 4.27 -3.87 42.59
CA VAL A 520 2.88 -3.59 43.01
C VAL A 520 2.12 -2.61 42.13
#